data_AF-A0A0H3M5H5-F1
#
_entry.id   AF-A0A0H3M5H5-F1
#
_cell.length_a   1.000
_cell.length_b   1.000
_cell.length_c   1.000
_cell.angle_alpha   90.00
_cell.angle_beta   90.00
_cell.angle_gamma   90.00
#
_symmetry.space_group_name_H-M   'P 1'
#
loop_
_entity.id
_entity.type
_entity.pdbx_description
1 polymer ?
#
loop_
_entity_poly.entity_id
_entity_poly.type
_entity_poly.pdbx_seq_one_letter_code
_entity_poly.pdbx_strand_id
1 'polypeptide(L)'
;MTKYSLYRILLAMIKAYTETAKLIITYLGGHHKVANIINRNVIVVRKWAYSLEKREGKGGIIPAKYQVMLLNYARKHNIDLRPEDFFYSERLQNLMSKEKLSPPSSFVNGSTFRVKSCEQNEMLQSQYEERK
;
A
#
# COMPACT_ATOMS: atom_id res chain seq x y z
N MET A 1 26.94 -2.11 25.50
CA MET A 1 26.12 -1.81 24.29
C MET A 1 26.04 -0.29 24.15
N THR A 2 26.63 0.29 23.10
CA THR A 2 26.74 1.76 22.99
C THR A 2 25.38 2.38 22.64
N LYS A 3 25.10 3.59 23.14
CA LYS A 3 23.85 4.32 22.83
C LYS A 3 23.61 4.41 21.32
N TYR A 4 24.67 4.57 20.52
CA TYR A 4 24.63 4.59 19.06
C TYR A 4 24.10 3.29 18.43
N SER A 5 24.40 2.12 19.01
CA SER A 5 23.87 0.84 18.51
C SER A 5 22.35 0.76 18.73
N LEU A 6 21.85 1.23 19.88
CA LEU A 6 20.43 1.25 20.18
C LEU A 6 19.66 2.22 19.26
N TYR A 7 20.18 3.43 19.03
CA TYR A 7 19.55 4.40 18.13
C TYR A 7 19.48 3.91 16.68
N ARG A 8 20.50 3.18 16.20
CA ARG A 8 20.46 2.60 14.85
C ARG A 8 19.39 1.52 14.73
N ILE A 9 19.26 0.65 15.72
CA ILE A 9 18.21 -0.39 15.76
C ILE A 9 16.82 0.25 15.82
N LEU A 10 16.64 1.25 16.70
CA LEU A 10 15.37 1.98 16.84
C LEU A 10 14.99 2.71 15.55
N LEU A 11 15.94 3.38 14.91
CA LEU A 11 15.70 4.08 13.64
C LEU A 11 15.36 3.11 12.50
N ALA A 12 16.01 1.93 12.46
CA ALA A 12 15.69 0.90 11.49
C ALA A 12 14.26 0.35 11.68
N MET A 13 13.83 0.12 12.93
CA MET A 13 12.45 -0.26 13.23
C MET A 13 11.44 0.81 12.79
N ILE A 14 11.71 2.08 13.11
CA ILE A 14 10.81 3.19 12.71
C ILE A 14 10.70 3.29 11.18
N LYS A 15 11.83 3.18 10.46
CA LYS A 15 11.83 3.19 8.99
C LYS A 15 11.11 1.98 8.38
N ALA A 16 11.32 0.78 8.90
CA ALA A 16 10.63 -0.42 8.43
C ALA A 16 9.11 -0.28 8.60
N TYR A 17 8.69 0.30 9.73
CA TYR A 17 7.29 0.52 10.05
C TYR A 17 6.60 1.54 9.12
N THR A 18 7.32 2.58 8.68
CA THR A 18 6.76 3.59 7.76
C THR A 18 6.37 3.06 6.39
N GLU A 19 6.91 1.91 5.97
CA GLU A 19 6.69 1.34 4.65
C GLU A 19 5.65 0.19 4.64
N THR A 20 5.20 -0.28 5.82
CA THR A 20 4.31 -1.44 5.94
C THR A 20 2.99 -1.26 5.17
N ALA A 21 2.31 -0.12 5.31
CA ALA A 21 1.10 0.15 4.54
C ALA A 21 1.34 0.10 3.02
N LYS A 22 2.45 0.67 2.53
CA LYS A 22 2.76 0.65 1.09
C LYS A 22 2.97 -0.76 0.58
N LEU A 23 3.65 -1.60 1.37
CA LEU A 23 3.88 -3.00 1.01
C LEU A 23 2.58 -3.78 0.91
N ILE A 24 1.72 -3.71 1.94
CA ILE A 24 0.42 -4.40 1.95
C ILE A 24 -0.45 -3.90 0.80
N ILE A 25 -0.48 -2.59 0.57
CA ILE A 25 -1.22 -2.01 -0.56
C ILE A 25 -0.71 -2.58 -1.88
N THR A 26 0.60 -2.64 -2.07
CA THR A 26 1.22 -3.21 -3.28
C THR A 26 0.87 -4.68 -3.45
N TYR A 27 1.04 -5.47 -2.39
CA TYR A 27 0.76 -6.91 -2.37
C TYR A 27 -0.69 -7.24 -2.73
N LEU A 28 -1.64 -6.44 -2.25
CA LEU A 28 -3.06 -6.62 -2.56
C LEU A 28 -3.46 -6.14 -3.96
N GLY A 29 -2.55 -5.55 -4.73
CA GLY A 29 -2.79 -5.09 -6.10
C GLY A 29 -3.03 -3.58 -6.25
N GLY A 30 -2.58 -2.79 -5.27
CA GLY A 30 -2.51 -1.33 -5.37
C GLY A 30 -3.69 -0.58 -4.73
N HIS A 31 -3.54 0.75 -4.68
CA HIS A 31 -4.42 1.65 -3.93
C HIS A 31 -5.90 1.54 -4.32
N HIS A 32 -6.21 1.44 -5.62
CA HIS A 32 -7.59 1.36 -6.11
C HIS A 32 -8.27 0.05 -5.70
N LYS A 33 -7.56 -1.07 -5.83
CA LYS A 33 -8.09 -2.38 -5.42
C LYS A 33 -8.35 -2.42 -3.91
N VAL A 34 -7.42 -1.91 -3.11
CA VAL A 34 -7.59 -1.79 -1.65
C VAL A 34 -8.76 -0.89 -1.28
N ALA A 35 -8.92 0.25 -1.97
CA ALA A 35 -10.03 1.16 -1.77
C ALA A 35 -11.39 0.50 -2.05
N ASN A 36 -11.46 -0.32 -3.10
CA ASN A 36 -12.65 -1.10 -3.44
C ASN A 36 -12.94 -2.17 -2.38
N ILE A 37 -11.92 -2.89 -1.89
CA ILE A 37 -12.08 -3.91 -0.83
C ILE A 37 -12.73 -3.31 0.42
N ILE A 38 -12.29 -2.12 0.84
CA ILE A 38 -12.77 -1.48 2.07
C ILE A 38 -14.00 -0.57 1.84
N ASN A 39 -14.46 -0.45 0.59
CA ASN A 39 -15.51 0.47 0.17
C ASN A 39 -15.25 1.92 0.65
N ARG A 40 -14.09 2.49 0.29
CA ARG A 40 -13.72 3.88 0.60
C ARG A 40 -13.05 4.55 -0.59
N ASN A 41 -12.95 5.88 -0.52
CA ASN A 41 -12.20 6.65 -1.50
C ASN A 41 -10.70 6.31 -1.45
N VAL A 42 -10.06 6.19 -2.61
CA VAL A 42 -8.62 5.91 -2.76
C VAL A 42 -7.72 6.89 -2.02
N ILE A 43 -8.15 8.15 -1.83
CA ILE A 43 -7.42 9.16 -1.06
C ILE A 43 -7.22 8.70 0.40
N VAL A 44 -8.20 8.02 0.99
CA VAL A 44 -8.08 7.48 2.36
C VAL A 44 -6.96 6.45 2.44
N VAL A 45 -6.87 5.57 1.44
CA VAL A 45 -5.82 4.54 1.36
C VAL A 45 -4.44 5.17 1.16
N ARG A 46 -4.33 6.19 0.29
CA ARG A 46 -3.07 6.93 0.06
C ARG A 46 -2.54 7.56 1.34
N LYS A 47 -3.41 8.08 2.21
CA LYS A 47 -3.04 8.68 3.49
C LYS A 47 -2.39 7.70 4.46
N TRP A 48 -2.64 6.40 4.35
CA TRP A 48 -1.99 5.40 5.20
C TRP A 48 -0.48 5.32 4.95
N ALA A 49 -0.08 5.52 3.69
CA ALA A 49 1.32 5.51 3.25
C ALA A 49 2.05 6.85 3.46
N TYR A 50 1.36 7.90 3.93
CA TYR A 50 1.97 9.20 4.18
C TYR A 50 2.64 9.23 5.56
N SER A 51 3.72 10.00 5.68
CA SER A 51 4.37 10.28 6.97
C SER A 51 3.42 10.99 7.93
N LEU A 52 3.70 10.90 9.23
CA LEU A 52 2.89 11.57 10.26
C LEU A 52 2.92 13.11 10.16
N GLU A 53 3.99 13.67 9.58
CA GLU A 53 4.15 15.11 9.36
C GLU A 53 3.16 15.66 8.32
N LYS A 54 2.72 14.81 7.39
CA LYS A 54 1.75 15.20 6.36
C LYS A 54 0.34 15.20 6.95
N ARG A 55 -0.49 16.17 6.54
CA ARG A 55 -1.88 16.27 6.97
C ARG A 55 -2.61 14.93 6.83
N GLU A 56 -3.12 14.43 7.96
CA GLU A 56 -3.87 13.18 8.10
C GLU A 56 -3.10 11.91 7.71
N GLY A 57 -1.77 12.00 7.59
CA GLY A 57 -0.90 10.84 7.37
C GLY A 57 -0.92 9.89 8.57
N LYS A 58 -0.73 8.60 8.30
CA LYS A 58 -0.76 7.55 9.34
C LYS A 58 0.60 6.93 9.61
N GLY A 59 1.67 7.44 8.99
CA GLY A 59 3.03 6.99 9.25
C GLY A 59 3.29 5.55 8.81
N GLY A 60 2.62 5.06 7.76
CA GLY A 60 2.73 3.67 7.33
C GLY A 60 1.77 2.71 8.03
N ILE A 61 0.85 3.21 8.87
CA ILE A 61 -0.11 2.39 9.61
C ILE A 61 -1.43 2.27 8.85
N ILE A 62 -1.89 1.04 8.68
CA ILE A 62 -3.27 0.75 8.29
C ILE A 62 -4.13 0.71 9.56
N PRO A 63 -5.19 1.54 9.70
CA PRO A 63 -6.05 1.51 10.88
C PRO A 63 -6.71 0.15 11.11
N ALA A 64 -6.83 -0.28 12.38
CA ALA A 64 -7.29 -1.62 12.78
C ALA A 64 -8.60 -2.07 12.13
N LYS A 65 -9.60 -1.17 12.02
CA LYS A 65 -10.87 -1.44 11.33
C LYS A 65 -10.66 -1.96 9.90
N TYR A 66 -9.71 -1.39 9.18
CA TYR A 66 -9.42 -1.78 7.80
C TYR A 66 -8.55 -3.04 7.73
N GLN A 67 -7.67 -3.27 8.70
CA GLN A 67 -6.88 -4.50 8.76
C GLN A 67 -7.78 -5.74 8.74
N VAL A 68 -8.84 -5.75 9.57
CA VAL A 68 -9.84 -6.83 9.63
C VAL A 68 -10.52 -7.03 8.28
N MET A 69 -10.90 -5.96 7.59
CA MET A 69 -11.53 -6.04 6.27
C MET A 69 -10.60 -6.65 5.22
N LEU A 70 -9.31 -6.27 5.23
CA LEU A 70 -8.31 -6.79 4.31
C LEU A 70 -8.00 -8.27 4.57
N LEU A 71 -7.89 -8.68 5.83
CA LEU A 71 -7.72 -10.09 6.21
C LEU A 71 -8.91 -10.94 5.78
N ASN A 72 -10.13 -10.45 5.97
CA ASN A 72 -11.34 -11.14 5.53
C ASN A 72 -11.39 -11.31 4.01
N TYR A 73 -11.01 -10.27 3.27
CA TYR A 73 -10.87 -10.34 1.83
C TYR A 73 -9.80 -11.36 1.42
N ALA A 74 -8.61 -11.30 2.01
CA ALA A 74 -7.51 -12.21 1.70
C ALA A 74 -7.91 -13.67 1.88
N ARG A 75 -8.54 -13.99 3.01
CA ARG A 75 -9.09 -15.33 3.29
C ARG A 75 -10.13 -15.77 2.26
N LYS A 76 -11.04 -14.88 1.84
CA LYS A 76 -12.07 -15.19 0.83
C LYS A 76 -11.47 -15.45 -0.56
N HIS A 77 -10.34 -14.82 -0.87
CA HIS A 77 -9.69 -14.87 -2.17
C HIS A 77 -8.42 -15.73 -2.20
N ASN A 78 -8.18 -16.54 -1.15
CA ASN A 78 -6.99 -17.41 -1.02
C ASN A 78 -5.65 -16.66 -1.17
N ILE A 79 -5.56 -15.45 -0.61
CA ILE A 79 -4.33 -14.66 -0.55
C ILE A 79 -3.65 -14.91 0.81
N ASP A 80 -2.35 -15.24 0.83
CA ASP A 80 -1.57 -15.45 2.06
C ASP A 80 -1.15 -14.12 2.72
N LEU A 81 -2.14 -13.33 3.13
CA LEU A 81 -1.96 -12.17 3.99
C LEU A 81 -2.28 -12.55 5.43
N ARG A 82 -1.33 -12.29 6.34
CA ARG A 82 -1.41 -12.68 7.74
C ARG A 82 -1.49 -11.45 8.65
N PRO A 83 -2.05 -11.58 9.88
CA PRO A 83 -2.08 -10.49 10.84
C PRO A 83 -0.70 -9.92 11.16
N GLU A 84 0.33 -10.77 11.20
CA GLU A 84 1.70 -10.36 11.50
C GLU A 84 2.27 -9.40 10.46
N ASP A 85 1.82 -9.48 9.19
CA ASP A 85 2.34 -8.63 8.12
C ASP A 85 2.02 -7.14 8.30
N PHE A 86 1.02 -6.81 9.14
CA PHE A 86 0.68 -5.44 9.50
C PHE A 86 1.66 -4.81 10.48
N PHE A 87 2.53 -5.61 11.09
CA PHE A 87 3.55 -5.18 12.05
C PHE A 87 4.97 -5.49 11.57
N TYR A 88 5.14 -6.65 10.93
CA TYR A 88 6.42 -7.20 10.48
C TYR A 88 6.34 -7.52 8.99
N SER A 89 6.88 -6.61 8.18
CA SER A 89 6.72 -6.65 6.73
C SER A 89 7.75 -7.55 6.03
N GLU A 90 8.77 -8.04 6.74
CA GLU A 90 9.92 -8.80 6.22
C GLU A 90 9.48 -10.07 5.47
N ARG A 91 8.53 -10.81 6.05
CA ARG A 91 7.98 -12.03 5.44
C ARG A 91 7.33 -11.71 4.10
N LEU A 92 6.49 -10.68 4.06
CA LEU A 92 5.76 -10.26 2.88
C LEU A 92 6.71 -9.69 1.80
N GLN A 93 7.74 -8.95 2.20
CA GLN A 93 8.80 -8.47 1.30
C GLN A 93 9.54 -9.64 0.63
N ASN A 94 9.88 -10.67 1.40
CA ASN A 94 10.56 -11.86 0.89
C ASN A 94 9.68 -12.63 -0.11
N LEU A 95 8.38 -12.77 0.16
CA LEU A 95 7.43 -13.38 -0.78
C LEU A 95 7.37 -12.63 -2.11
N MET A 96 7.20 -11.31 -2.06
CA MET A 96 7.16 -10.46 -3.26
C MET A 96 8.48 -10.47 -4.03
N SER A 97 9.61 -10.63 -3.35
CA SER A 97 10.93 -10.72 -3.99
C SER A 97 11.13 -12.07 -4.67
N LYS A 98 10.64 -13.16 -4.06
CA LYS A 98 10.65 -14.50 -4.64
C LYS A 98 9.84 -14.58 -5.93
N GLU A 99 8.66 -13.95 -5.96
CA GLU A 99 7.82 -13.87 -7.18
C GLU A 99 8.50 -13.10 -8.32
N LYS A 100 9.33 -12.10 -8.02
CA LYS A 100 10.10 -11.37 -9.04
C LYS A 100 11.30 -12.15 -9.57
N LEU A 101 11.79 -13.12 -8.81
CA LEU A 101 12.96 -13.96 -9.14
C LEU A 101 12.57 -15.27 -9.83
N SER A 102 11.29 -15.65 -9.88
CA SER A 102 10.87 -16.74 -10.76
C SER A 102 11.06 -16.30 -12.21
N PRO A 103 11.84 -17.04 -13.04
CA PRO A 103 11.87 -16.80 -14.48
C PRO A 103 10.44 -16.80 -15.01
N PRO A 104 10.11 -16.04 -16.07
CA PRO A 104 8.86 -16.25 -16.77
C PRO A 104 8.86 -17.69 -17.30
N SER A 105 8.22 -18.58 -16.53
CA SER A 105 7.89 -19.94 -16.92
C SER A 105 7.00 -19.82 -18.15
N SER A 106 7.65 -19.98 -19.31
CA SER A 106 7.10 -20.04 -20.66
C SER A 106 6.18 -18.88 -21.05
N PHE A 107 6.71 -18.02 -21.92
CA PHE A 107 5.93 -17.36 -22.95
C PHE A 107 4.98 -18.37 -23.62
N VAL A 108 3.68 -18.28 -23.32
CA VAL A 108 2.64 -18.69 -24.24
C VAL A 108 2.03 -17.42 -24.81
N ASN A 109 2.15 -17.32 -26.13
CA ASN A 109 1.79 -16.16 -26.94
C ASN A 109 0.34 -15.71 -26.77
N GLY A 110 0.14 -14.38 -26.80
CA GLY A 110 -1.03 -13.78 -27.43
C GLY A 110 -2.13 -13.27 -26.48
N SER A 111 -2.03 -12.02 -26.03
CA SER A 111 -2.87 -10.94 -26.58
C SER A 111 -2.56 -9.61 -25.88
N THR A 112 -2.34 -8.61 -26.71
CA THR A 112 -1.95 -7.26 -26.31
C THR A 112 -3.14 -6.52 -25.69
N PHE A 113 -3.22 -6.42 -24.36
CA PHE A 113 -4.01 -5.37 -23.71
C PHE A 113 -3.10 -4.20 -23.35
N ARG A 114 -2.91 -3.32 -24.34
CA ARG A 114 -2.29 -2.01 -24.16
C ARG A 114 -3.30 -1.11 -23.44
N VAL A 115 -3.24 -1.05 -22.11
CA VAL A 115 -3.99 -0.03 -21.37
C VAL A 115 -3.26 1.30 -21.56
N LYS A 116 -3.87 2.18 -22.37
CA LYS A 116 -3.47 3.58 -22.54
C LYS A 116 -3.41 4.26 -21.17
N SER A 117 -2.34 5.00 -20.91
CA SER A 117 -2.29 6.00 -19.85
C SER A 117 -3.42 7.01 -20.06
N CYS A 118 -4.30 7.16 -19.05
CA CYS A 118 -5.27 8.24 -19.05
C CYS A 118 -4.51 9.55 -18.83
N GLU A 119 -4.57 10.41 -19.84
CA GLU A 119 -4.05 11.76 -19.85
C GLU A 119 -4.70 12.61 -18.76
N GLN A 120 -3.92 13.57 -18.27
CA GLN A 120 -4.31 14.58 -17.31
C GLN A 120 -5.40 15.47 -17.91
N ASN A 121 -6.59 15.50 -17.31
CA ASN A 121 -7.56 16.55 -17.60
C ASN A 121 -7.39 17.68 -16.59
N GLU A 122 -6.68 18.73 -17.02
CA GLU A 122 -6.98 20.10 -16.62
C GLU A 122 -8.41 20.42 -17.05
N MET A 123 -9.35 20.53 -16.12
CA MET A 123 -10.54 21.38 -16.23
C MET A 123 -11.39 21.21 -14.98
N LEU A 124 -11.39 22.23 -14.12
CA LEU A 124 -12.56 22.81 -13.44
C LEU A 124 -12.05 23.91 -12.49
N GLN A 125 -11.45 24.95 -13.07
CA GLN A 125 -11.58 26.29 -12.53
C GLN A 125 -12.81 26.92 -13.19
N SER A 126 -13.93 26.89 -12.50
CA SER A 126 -14.93 27.96 -12.58
C SER A 126 -16.01 27.73 -11.52
N GLN A 127 -16.26 28.79 -10.76
CA GLN A 127 -17.40 29.00 -9.86
C GLN A 127 -17.23 28.57 -8.40
N TYR A 128 -16.34 29.26 -7.69
CA TYR A 128 -16.57 29.66 -6.29
C TYR A 128 -16.01 31.07 -6.07
N GLU A 129 -16.63 32.05 -6.71
CA GLU A 129 -16.41 33.46 -6.35
C GLU A 129 -17.71 34.22 -6.60
N GLU A 130 -18.72 33.99 -5.75
CA GLU A 130 -19.77 34.97 -5.51
C GLU A 130 -20.58 34.56 -4.27
N ARG A 131 -20.11 35.05 -3.12
CA ARG A 131 -20.96 35.52 -2.02
C ARG A 131 -20.05 36.28 -1.06
N LYS A 132 -19.91 37.58 -1.34
CA LYS A 132 -19.48 38.57 -0.36
C LYS A 132 -20.70 39.41 0.00
#